data_AF-A0AAE0JPC7-F1
#
_entry.id   AF-A0AAE0JPC7-F1
#
_cell.length_a   1.000
_cell.length_b   1.000
_cell.length_c   1.000
_cell.angle_alpha   90.00
_cell.angle_beta   90.00
_cell.angle_gamma   90.00
#
_symmetry.space_group_name_H-M   'P 1'
#
loop_
_entity.id
_entity.type
_entity.pdbx_description
1 polymer ?
#
loop_
_entity_poly.entity_id
_entity_poly.type
_entity_poly.pdbx_seq_one_letter_code
_entity_poly.pdbx_strand_id
1 'polypeptide(L)'
;MAFIEFARDRDSKRSLAFQAVELVQKALDAGATRDILLEEQKDLRESSPLYSMAWLFHSVVVTELEMPGYLTSVGQLLQYL
;
A
#
# COMPACT_ATOMS: atom_id res chain seq x y z
N MET A 1 14.19 -0.25 10.67
CA MET A 1 13.11 0.57 10.10
C MET A 1 12.04 -0.38 9.59
N ALA A 2 10.77 -0.17 9.92
CA ALA A 2 9.71 -0.93 9.28
C ALA A 2 9.49 -0.37 7.87
N PHE A 3 9.64 -1.22 6.84
CA PHE A 3 9.61 -0.84 5.43
C PHE A 3 8.70 -1.82 4.66
N ILE A 4 7.99 -1.30 3.65
CA ILE A 4 7.08 -2.05 2.78
C ILE A 4 7.76 -2.25 1.42
N GLU A 5 8.08 -3.49 1.07
CA GLU A 5 8.85 -3.83 -0.13
C GLU A 5 8.07 -4.78 -1.04
N PHE A 6 7.94 -4.43 -2.33
CA PHE A 6 7.19 -5.25 -3.29
C PHE A 6 7.67 -6.70 -3.37
N ALA A 7 8.98 -6.94 -3.47
CA ALA A 7 9.52 -8.29 -3.65
C ALA A 7 9.29 -9.20 -2.43
N ARG A 8 9.25 -8.62 -1.22
CA ARG A 8 9.10 -9.35 0.03
C ARG A 8 7.65 -9.47 0.48
N ASP A 9 6.89 -8.39 0.37
CA ASP A 9 5.61 -8.23 1.04
C ASP A 9 4.40 -8.48 0.13
N ARG A 10 4.60 -8.50 -1.20
CA ARG A 10 3.52 -8.80 -2.14
C ARG A 10 3.17 -10.29 -2.15
N ASP A 11 1.91 -10.58 -1.87
CA ASP A 11 1.25 -11.85 -2.10
C ASP A 11 0.34 -11.76 -3.34
N SER A 12 0.63 -12.56 -4.36
CA SER A 12 -0.14 -12.60 -5.60
C SER A 12 -1.55 -13.16 -5.46
N LYS A 13 -1.84 -13.88 -4.37
CA LYS A 13 -3.11 -14.56 -4.14
C LYS A 13 -4.11 -13.68 -3.38
N ARG A 14 -3.66 -12.53 -2.87
CA ARG A 14 -4.47 -11.62 -2.06
C ARG A 14 -4.76 -10.35 -2.84
N SER A 15 -5.86 -9.69 -2.50
CA SER A 15 -6.16 -8.36 -3.05
C SER A 15 -5.04 -7.37 -2.71
N LEU A 16 -4.62 -6.55 -3.66
CA LEU A 16 -3.64 -5.49 -3.42
C LEU A 16 -4.16 -4.48 -2.38
N ALA A 17 -5.47 -4.19 -2.39
CA ALA A 17 -6.06 -3.24 -1.45
C ALA A 17 -5.98 -3.74 0.00
N PHE A 18 -6.37 -5.00 0.26
CA PHE A 18 -6.29 -5.57 1.62
C PHE A 18 -4.85 -5.70 2.10
N GLN A 19 -3.92 -6.08 1.21
CA GLN A 19 -2.52 -6.15 1.55
C GLN A 19 -1.94 -4.78 1.90
N ALA A 20 -2.28 -3.73 1.14
CA ALA A 20 -1.80 -2.38 1.42
C ALA A 20 -2.24 -1.91 2.81
N VAL A 21 -3.51 -2.11 3.17
CA VAL A 21 -4.03 -1.77 4.52
C VAL A 21 -3.24 -2.51 5.62
N GLU A 22 -3.08 -3.83 5.48
CA GLU A 22 -2.36 -4.63 6.48
C GLU A 22 -0.87 -4.26 6.59
N LEU A 23 -0.21 -4.02 5.46
CA LEU A 23 1.22 -3.69 5.43
C LEU A 23 1.48 -2.30 6.01
N VAL A 24 0.62 -1.33 5.70
CA VAL A 24 0.66 0.01 6.30
C VAL A 24 0.47 -0.08 7.81
N GLN A 25 -0.58 -0.78 8.28
CA GLN A 25 -0.82 -0.92 9.71
C GLN A 25 0.35 -1.59 10.43
N LYS A 26 0.87 -2.69 9.87
CA LYS A 26 2.03 -3.41 10.43
C LYS A 26 3.28 -2.52 10.51
N ALA A 27 3.52 -1.68 9.50
CA ALA A 27 4.67 -0.78 9.50
C ALA A 27 4.52 0.32 10.57
N LEU A 28 3.33 0.89 10.72
CA LEU A 28 3.01 1.87 11.76
C LEU A 28 3.14 1.27 13.17
N ASP A 29 2.63 0.06 13.40
CA ASP A 29 2.72 -0.65 14.68
C ASP A 29 4.18 -0.98 15.06
N ALA A 30 5.04 -1.17 14.06
CA ALA A 30 6.48 -1.37 14.22
C ALA A 30 7.27 -0.05 14.40
N GLY A 31 6.57 1.09 14.48
CA GLY A 31 7.15 2.39 14.80
C GLY A 31 7.60 3.23 13.59
N ALA A 32 7.25 2.85 12.36
CA ALA A 32 7.41 3.76 11.23
C ALA A 32 6.42 4.91 11.33
N THR A 33 6.80 6.09 10.83
CA THR A 33 5.87 7.21 10.68
C THR A 33 5.23 7.17 9.30
N ARG A 34 3.99 7.67 9.22
CA ARG A 34 3.27 7.76 7.95
C ARG A 34 4.03 8.58 6.91
N ASP A 35 4.66 9.68 7.32
CA ASP A 35 5.38 10.58 6.42
C ASP A 35 6.58 9.88 5.77
N ILE A 36 7.36 9.12 6.55
CA ILE A 36 8.51 8.34 6.05
C ILE A 36 8.02 7.28 5.06
N LEU A 37 6.98 6.52 5.43
CA LEU A 37 6.41 5.51 4.54
C LEU A 37 5.87 6.15 3.25
N LEU A 38 5.25 7.32 3.33
CA LEU A 38 4.68 8.00 2.17
C LEU A 38 5.76 8.47 1.20
N GLU A 39 6.83 9.09 1.71
CA GLU A 39 7.99 9.50 0.91
C GLU A 39 8.62 8.28 0.22
N GLU A 40 8.95 7.23 0.98
CA GLU A 40 9.53 6.00 0.45
C GLU A 40 8.66 5.35 -0.64
N GLN A 41 7.36 5.24 -0.42
CA GLN A 41 6.47 4.59 -1.39
C GLN A 41 6.24 5.44 -2.65
N LYS A 42 6.33 6.78 -2.56
CA LYS A 42 6.31 7.66 -3.73
C LYS A 42 7.55 7.46 -4.59
N ASP A 43 8.73 7.43 -3.97
CA ASP A 43 9.99 7.18 -4.66
C ASP A 43 10.02 5.81 -5.37
N LEU A 44 9.52 4.77 -4.70
CA LEU A 44 9.40 3.42 -5.28
C LEU A 44 8.40 3.37 -6.44
N ARG A 45 7.27 4.09 -6.31
CA ARG A 45 6.29 4.19 -7.41
C ARG A 45 6.90 4.89 -8.61
N GLU A 46 7.62 5.98 -8.41
CA GLU A 46 8.21 6.80 -9.49
C GLU A 46 9.38 6.11 -10.20
N SER A 47 10.14 5.30 -9.46
CA SER A 47 11.20 4.46 -10.02
C SER A 47 10.70 3.17 -10.70
N SER A 48 9.43 2.79 -10.48
CA SER A 48 8.83 1.61 -11.09
C SER A 48 8.32 1.90 -12.52
N PRO A 49 8.43 0.95 -13.46
CA PRO A 49 7.82 1.09 -14.78
C PRO A 49 6.31 1.33 -14.66
N LEU A 50 5.82 2.36 -15.35
CA LEU A 50 4.41 2.76 -15.31
C LEU A 50 3.51 1.57 -15.66
N TYR A 51 2.41 1.41 -14.92
CA TYR A 51 1.43 0.32 -15.06
C TYR A 51 1.97 -1.11 -14.81
N SER A 52 3.21 -1.26 -14.34
CA SER A 52 3.69 -2.56 -13.84
C SER A 52 2.98 -2.96 -12.55
N MET A 53 3.06 -4.24 -12.20
CA MET A 53 2.52 -4.74 -10.92
C MET A 53 3.18 -4.09 -9.71
N ALA A 54 4.48 -3.78 -9.79
CA ALA A 54 5.20 -3.03 -8.75
C ALA A 54 4.66 -1.60 -8.65
N TRP A 55 4.50 -0.92 -9.78
CA TRP A 55 3.90 0.42 -9.81
C TRP A 55 2.49 0.44 -9.21
N LEU A 56 1.64 -0.55 -9.57
CA LEU A 56 0.30 -0.70 -9.00
C LEU A 56 0.34 -0.94 -7.50
N PHE A 57 1.21 -1.84 -7.03
CA PHE A 57 1.38 -2.10 -5.61
C PHE A 57 1.74 -0.82 -4.84
N HIS A 58 2.78 -0.10 -5.26
CA HIS A 58 3.19 1.13 -4.60
C HIS A 58 2.11 2.21 -4.69
N SER A 59 1.37 2.28 -5.79
CA SER A 59 0.25 3.22 -5.93
C SER A 59 -0.88 2.97 -4.93
N VAL A 60 -1.23 1.70 -4.68
CA VAL A 60 -2.27 1.33 -3.72
C VAL A 60 -1.79 1.58 -2.28
N VAL A 61 -0.52 1.31 -1.97
CA VAL A 61 0.06 1.64 -0.65
C VAL A 61 0.09 3.16 -0.43
N VAL A 62 0.51 3.95 -1.43
CA VAL A 62 0.46 5.42 -1.37
C VAL A 62 -0.97 5.90 -1.15
N THR A 63 -1.95 5.31 -1.83
CA THR A 63 -3.37 5.66 -1.66
C THR A 63 -3.82 5.47 -0.20
N GLU A 64 -3.46 4.36 0.43
CA GLU A 64 -3.81 4.10 1.83
C GLU A 64 -3.09 5.06 2.79
N LEU A 65 -1.85 5.43 2.50
CA LEU A 65 -1.09 6.39 3.31
C LEU A 65 -1.66 7.81 3.20
N GLU A 66 -2.09 8.23 2.01
CA GLU A 66 -2.69 9.55 1.76
C GLU A 66 -4.14 9.64 2.24
N MET A 67 -4.90 8.55 2.13
CA MET A 67 -6.31 8.48 2.51
C MET A 67 -6.59 7.23 3.37
N PRO A 68 -6.18 7.23 4.65
CA PRO A 68 -6.35 6.07 5.52
C PRO A 68 -7.81 5.60 5.61
N GLY A 69 -8.02 4.30 5.43
CA GLY A 69 -9.35 3.68 5.47
C GLY A 69 -10.16 3.80 4.17
N TYR A 70 -9.69 4.56 3.16
CA TYR A 70 -10.38 4.70 1.88
C TYR A 70 -10.55 3.34 1.18
N LEU A 71 -9.51 2.52 1.14
CA LEU A 71 -9.54 1.22 0.48
C LEU A 71 -10.52 0.25 1.17
N THR A 72 -10.61 0.32 2.49
CA THR A 72 -11.59 -0.45 3.27
C THR A 72 -13.01 0.00 2.95
N SER A 73 -13.27 1.32 2.89
CA SER A 73 -14.59 1.87 2.56
C SER A 73 -15.04 1.55 1.13
N VAL A 74 -14.15 1.67 0.15
CA VAL A 74 -14.46 1.28 -1.25
C VAL A 74 -14.71 -0.22 -1.34
N GLY A 75 -13.90 -1.04 -0.66
CA GLY A 75 -14.09 -2.48 -0.61
C GLY A 75 -15.47 -2.88 -0.03
N GLN A 76 -15.94 -2.17 1.00
CA GLN A 76 -17.28 -2.37 1.57
C GLN A 76 -18.39 -1.94 0.60
N LEU A 77 -18.24 -0.79 -0.05
CA LEU A 77 -19.24 -0.28 -1.01
C LEU A 77 -19.43 -1.23 -2.20
N LEU A 78 -18.35 -1.84 -2.69
CA LEU A 78 -18.40 -2.80 -3.80
C LEU A 78 -19.05 -4.14 -3.42
N GLN A 79 -19.22 -4.46 -2.13
CA GLN A 79 -19.94 -5.68 -1.71
C GLN A 79 -21.46 -5.54 -1.82
N TYR A 80 -21.98 -4.33 -2.02
CA TYR A 80 -23.41 -4.04 -2.13
C TYR A 80 -23.90 -3.80 -3.57
N LEU A 81 -23.02 -3.99 -4.57
CA LEU A 81 -23.31 -3.92 -6.00
C LEU A 81 -23.33 -5.33 -6.62
#